data_AF-A0A4Y2RLN2-F1
#
_entry.id   AF-A0A4Y2RLN2-F1
#
_cell.length_a   1.000
_cell.length_b   1.000
_cell.length_c   1.000
_cell.angle_alpha   90.00
_cell.angle_beta   90.00
_cell.angle_gamma   90.00
#
_symmetry.space_group_name_H-M   'P 1'
#
loop_
_entity.id
_entity.type
_entity.pdbx_description
1 polymer ?
#
loop_
_entity_poly.entity_id
_entity_poly.type
_entity_poly.pdbx_seq_one_letter_code
_entity_poly.pdbx_strand_id
1 'polypeptide(L)'
;MSIFAGAKKCDLKILAEELGETVNDSHKLKDLKKIILASKEYDEESAKEWMNTIINERKEREEIADKKRQKEIAERRRQDEIQIAEQKRQ
;
A
#
# COMPACT_ATOMS: atom_id res chain seq x y z
N MET A 1 4.74 -16.71 -13.94
CA MET A 1 4.98 -15.78 -12.82
C MET A 1 3.73 -15.78 -11.94
N SER A 2 3.84 -15.71 -10.61
CA SER A 2 2.65 -15.64 -9.76
C SER A 2 2.02 -14.25 -9.83
N ILE A 3 0.69 -14.17 -10.07
CA ILE A 3 -0.06 -12.90 -10.09
C ILE A 3 -0.05 -12.18 -8.73
N PHE A 4 0.28 -12.90 -7.65
CA PHE A 4 0.29 -12.37 -6.27
C PHE A 4 1.68 -11.96 -5.79
N ALA A 5 2.66 -11.81 -6.70
CA ALA A 5 4.01 -11.39 -6.32
C ALA A 5 4.00 -9.96 -5.77
N GLY A 6 4.53 -9.76 -4.55
CA GLY A 6 4.56 -8.45 -3.89
C GLY A 6 3.22 -7.99 -3.29
N ALA A 7 2.16 -8.80 -3.39
CA ALA A 7 0.87 -8.54 -2.78
C ALA A 7 0.92 -8.75 -1.26
N LYS A 8 0.35 -7.81 -0.50
CA LYS A 8 0.08 -7.92 0.94
C LYS A 8 -1.32 -8.53 1.15
N LYS A 9 -1.62 -8.93 2.39
CA LYS A 9 -2.93 -9.48 2.77
C LYS A 9 -4.09 -8.51 2.47
N CYS A 10 -3.89 -7.22 2.68
CA CYS A 10 -4.89 -6.19 2.36
C CYS A 10 -5.21 -6.14 0.86
N ASP A 11 -4.21 -6.29 -0.01
CA ASP A 11 -4.42 -6.23 -1.46
C ASP A 11 -5.26 -7.42 -1.94
N LEU A 12 -5.01 -8.60 -1.38
CA LEU A 12 -5.77 -9.81 -1.68
C LEU A 12 -7.21 -9.73 -1.15
N LYS A 13 -7.42 -9.04 -0.03
CA LYS A 13 -8.77 -8.81 0.50
C LYS A 13 -9.59 -7.96 -0.47
N ILE A 14 -9.00 -6.86 -0.96
CA ILE A 14 -9.61 -5.98 -1.95
C ILE A 14 -9.94 -6.76 -3.23
N LEU A 15 -8.99 -7.51 -3.78
CA LEU A 15 -9.24 -8.29 -5.00
C LEU A 15 -10.35 -9.33 -4.81
N ALA A 16 -10.42 -10.00 -3.65
CA ALA A 16 -11.50 -10.94 -3.38
C ALA A 16 -12.87 -10.25 -3.31
N GLU A 17 -12.95 -9.08 -2.65
CA GLU A 17 -14.17 -8.28 -2.58
C GLU A 17 -14.63 -7.79 -3.96
N GLU A 18 -13.69 -7.37 -4.84
CA GLU A 18 -13.97 -6.98 -6.23
C GLU A 18 -14.51 -8.15 -7.07
N LEU A 19 -14.07 -9.38 -6.79
CA LEU A 19 -14.61 -10.60 -7.41
C LEU A 19 -15.95 -11.04 -6.79
N GLY A 20 -16.51 -10.27 -5.87
CA GLY A 20 -17.77 -10.58 -5.18
C GLY A 20 -17.64 -11.64 -4.07
N GLU A 21 -16.43 -12.03 -3.69
CA GLU A 21 -16.18 -12.99 -2.63
C GLU A 21 -16.24 -12.33 -1.25
N THR A 22 -16.88 -13.01 -0.30
CA THR A 22 -16.92 -12.52 1.09
C THR A 22 -15.68 -12.97 1.84
N VAL A 23 -14.84 -12.02 2.23
CA VAL A 23 -13.61 -12.25 3.00
C VAL A 23 -13.63 -11.47 4.31
N ASN A 24 -12.92 -11.99 5.31
CA ASN A 24 -12.81 -11.35 6.63
C ASN A 24 -11.35 -11.29 7.08
N ASP A 25 -11.09 -10.55 8.16
CA ASP A 25 -9.72 -10.35 8.65
C ASP A 25 -9.10 -11.59 9.31
N SER A 26 -9.86 -12.65 9.60
CA SER A 26 -9.32 -13.89 10.15
C SER A 26 -8.70 -14.79 9.08
N HIS A 27 -9.09 -14.64 7.81
CA HIS A 27 -8.53 -15.41 6.71
C HIS A 27 -7.02 -15.21 6.60
N LYS A 28 -6.27 -16.30 6.44
CA LYS A 28 -4.83 -16.20 6.19
C LYS A 28 -4.59 -15.82 4.73
N LEU A 29 -3.39 -15.33 4.43
CA LEU A 29 -2.97 -15.00 3.06
C LEU A 29 -3.14 -16.19 2.10
N LYS A 30 -2.89 -17.42 2.57
CA LYS A 30 -3.10 -18.64 1.79
C LYS A 30 -4.59 -18.90 1.49
N ASP A 31 -5.48 -18.57 2.43
CA ASP A 31 -6.92 -18.80 2.27
C ASP A 31 -7.51 -17.78 1.29
N LEU A 32 -7.11 -16.51 1.38
CA LEU A 32 -7.51 -15.47 0.42
C LEU A 32 -7.11 -15.83 -1.02
N LYS A 33 -5.88 -16.33 -1.23
CA LYS A 33 -5.45 -16.81 -2.56
C LYS A 33 -6.33 -17.93 -3.09
N LYS A 34 -6.74 -18.86 -2.22
CA LYS A 34 -7.63 -19.96 -2.62
C LYS A 34 -9.03 -19.45 -2.98
N ILE A 35 -9.57 -18.50 -2.21
CA ILE A 35 -10.88 -17.90 -2.46
C ILE A 35 -10.88 -17.20 -3.83
N ILE A 36 -9.89 -16.36 -4.10
CA ILE A 36 -9.74 -15.67 -5.39
C ILE A 36 -9.67 -16.67 -6.55
N LEU A 37 -8.80 -17.67 -6.45
CA LEU A 37 -8.62 -18.67 -7.52
C LEU A 37 -9.83 -19.61 -7.70
N ALA A 38 -10.70 -19.71 -6.69
CA ALA A 38 -11.92 -20.51 -6.75
C ALA A 38 -13.15 -19.71 -7.18
N SER A 39 -13.03 -18.38 -7.32
CA SER A 39 -14.14 -17.53 -7.72
C SER A 39 -14.59 -17.85 -9.14
N LYS A 40 -15.90 -17.81 -9.39
CA LYS A 40 -16.47 -18.06 -10.72
C LYS A 40 -16.13 -16.94 -11.71
N GLU A 41 -15.96 -15.73 -11.19
CA GLU A 41 -15.62 -14.54 -11.98
C GLU A 41 -14.10 -14.37 -12.12
N TYR A 42 -13.31 -15.34 -11.66
CA TYR A 42 -11.86 -15.29 -11.77
C TYR A 42 -11.42 -15.45 -13.23
N ASP A 43 -10.87 -14.36 -13.78
CA ASP A 43 -10.08 -14.35 -15.00
C ASP A 43 -8.63 -13.97 -14.67
N GLU A 44 -7.67 -14.77 -15.12
CA GLU A 44 -6.26 -14.61 -14.72
C GLU A 44 -5.65 -13.29 -15.22
N GLU A 45 -5.95 -12.86 -16.44
CA GLU A 45 -5.44 -11.60 -16.99
C GLU A 45 -6.07 -10.40 -16.28
N SER A 46 -7.38 -10.40 -16.13
CA SER A 46 -8.11 -9.36 -15.41
C SER A 46 -7.63 -9.26 -13.96
N ALA A 47 -7.55 -10.38 -13.23
CA ALA A 47 -7.10 -10.39 -11.85
C ALA A 47 -5.66 -9.89 -11.70
N LYS A 48 -4.80 -10.16 -12.68
CA LYS A 48 -3.43 -9.66 -12.72
C LYS A 48 -3.38 -8.14 -12.94
N GLU A 49 -4.19 -7.60 -13.85
CA GLU A 49 -4.29 -6.15 -14.07
C GLU A 49 -4.82 -5.43 -12.84
N TRP A 50 -5.91 -5.93 -12.24
CA TRP A 50 -6.46 -5.41 -11.00
C TRP A 50 -5.46 -5.45 -9.86
N MET A 51 -4.73 -6.56 -9.68
CA MET A 51 -3.71 -6.68 -8.65
C MET A 51 -2.57 -5.68 -8.84
N ASN A 52 -2.13 -5.45 -10.08
CA ASN A 52 -1.11 -4.44 -10.36
C ASN A 52 -1.58 -3.04 -9.99
N THR A 53 -2.83 -2.68 -10.30
CA THR A 53 -3.43 -1.39 -9.92
C THR A 53 -3.47 -1.24 -8.40
N ILE A 54 -3.98 -2.23 -7.67
CA ILE A 54 -4.07 -2.20 -6.20
C ILE A 54 -2.68 -2.02 -5.56
N ILE A 55 -1.68 -2.79 -6.03
CA ILE A 55 -0.31 -2.71 -5.52
C ILE A 55 0.31 -1.35 -5.83
N ASN A 56 0.11 -0.82 -7.04
CA ASN A 56 0.64 0.47 -7.46
C ASN A 56 0.03 1.62 -6.66
N GLU A 57 -1.29 1.64 -6.48
CA GLU A 57 -1.96 2.66 -5.66
C GLU A 57 -1.46 2.63 -4.21
N ARG A 58 -1.28 1.44 -3.63
CA ARG A 58 -0.71 1.34 -2.27
C ARG A 58 0.71 1.91 -2.23
N LYS A 59 1.56 1.55 -3.19
CA LYS A 59 2.95 2.05 -3.25
C LYS A 59 2.98 3.57 -3.43
N GLU A 60 2.11 4.13 -4.27
CA GLU A 60 2.02 5.57 -4.48
C GLU A 60 1.60 6.30 -3.19
N ARG A 61 0.62 5.75 -2.46
CA ARG A 61 0.22 6.30 -1.15
C ARG A 61 1.35 6.23 -0.12
N GLU A 62 2.07 5.10 -0.07
CA GLU A 62 3.26 4.93 0.79
C GLU A 62 4.35 5.96 0.43
N GLU A 63 4.64 6.15 -0.86
CA GLU A 63 5.63 7.12 -1.33
C GLU A 63 5.23 8.58 -1.02
N ILE A 64 3.96 8.94 -1.18
CA ILE A 64 3.46 10.27 -0.83
C ILE A 64 3.59 10.52 0.68
N ALA A 65 3.24 9.53 1.51
CA ALA A 65 3.36 9.62 2.96
C ALA A 65 4.83 9.79 3.39
N ASP A 66 5.74 9.01 2.80
CA ASP A 66 7.16 9.11 3.08
C ASP A 66 7.73 10.47 2.63
N LYS A 67 7.37 10.95 1.43
CA LYS A 67 7.77 12.29 0.97
C LYS A 67 7.28 13.38 1.92
N LYS A 68 6.05 13.29 2.41
CA LYS A 68 5.49 14.26 3.37
C LYS A 68 6.27 14.25 4.68
N ARG A 69 6.57 13.06 5.22
CA ARG A 69 7.38 12.90 6.43
C ARG A 69 8.79 13.48 6.27
N GLN A 70 9.45 13.24 5.13
CA GLN A 70 10.78 13.80 4.86
C GLN A 70 10.75 15.33 4.77
N LYS A 71 9.73 15.91 4.13
CA LYS A 71 9.53 17.37 4.08
C LYS A 71 9.35 17.96 5.48
N GLU A 72 8.54 17.34 6.33
CA GLU A 72 8.34 17.78 7.72
C GLU A 72 9.64 17.75 8.52
N ILE A 73 10.44 16.69 8.38
CA ILE A 73 11.75 16.59 9.04
C ILE A 73 12.71 17.68 8.54
N ALA A 74 12.76 17.91 7.23
CA ALA A 74 13.62 18.94 6.65
C ALA A 74 13.19 20.36 7.07
N GLU A 75 11.89 20.61 7.19
CA GLU A 75 11.36 21.90 7.66
C GLU A 75 11.70 22.15 9.12
N ARG A 76 11.52 21.15 10.00
CA ARG A 76 11.93 21.25 11.42
C ARG A 76 13.42 21.54 11.56
N ARG A 77 14.27 20.84 10.82
CA ARG A 77 15.73 21.09 10.84
C ARG A 77 16.07 22.52 10.44
N ARG A 78 15.40 23.08 9.43
CA ARG A 78 15.61 24.49 9.05
C ARG A 78 15.16 25.45 10.15
N GLN A 79 14.04 25.19 10.81
CA GLN A 79 13.58 26.01 11.93
C GLN A 79 14.58 25.97 13.09
N ASP A 80 15.06 24.79 13.46
CA ASP A 80 16.07 24.61 14.51
C ASP A 80 17.36 25.38 14.17
N GLU A 81 17.84 25.30 12.93
CA GLU A 81 19.02 26.03 12.46
C GLU A 81 18.87 27.55 12.56
N ILE A 82 17.70 28.09 12.17
CA ILE A 82 17.38 29.51 12.29
C ILE A 82 17.36 29.92 13.76
N GLN A 83 16.68 29.15 14.61
CA GLN A 83 16.59 29.44 16.04
C GLN A 83 17.97 29.45 16.72
N ILE A 84 18.84 28.48 16.38
CA ILE A 84 20.21 28.43 16.88
C ILE A 84 21.02 29.65 16.38
N ALA A 85 20.83 30.06 15.13
CA ALA A 85 21.52 31.22 14.58
C ALA A 85 21.07 32.54 15.23
N GLU A 86 19.79 32.69 15.53
CA GLU A 86 19.24 33.86 16.25
C GLU A 86 19.76 33.93 17.69
N GLN A 87 19.77 32.81 18.40
CA GLN A 87 20.32 32.74 19.77
C GLN A 87 21.80 33.14 19.83
N LYS A 88 22.59 32.80 18.81
CA LYS A 88 24.02 33.18 18.74
C LYS A 88 24.27 34.66 18.43
N ARG A 89 23.24 35.41 18.00
CA ARG A 89 23.35 36.85 17.68
C ARG A 89 23.00 37.77 18.84
N GLN A 90 22.43 37.24 19.92
CA GLN A 90 22.21 37.95 21.19
C GLN A 90 23.40 37.74 22.12
#